data_AF-A0A1T5GBD0-F1
#
_entry.id   AF-A0A1T5GBD0-F1
#
_cell.length_a   1.000
_cell.length_b   1.000
_cell.length_c   1.000
_cell.angle_alpha   90.00
_cell.angle_beta   90.00
_cell.angle_gamma   90.00
#
_symmetry.space_group_name_H-M   'P 1'
#
loop_
_entity.id
_entity.type
_entity.pdbx_description
1 polymer ?
#
loop_
_entity_poly.entity_id
_entity_poly.type
_entity_poly.pdbx_seq_one_letter_code
_entity_poly.pdbx_strand_id
1 'polypeptide(L)'
;MKRYFYLSLLFVGLGFFQPSSAQVSVSINIGSQPLWGPVGYDYVRYYYLPEMDVYYDVSSRRYTYYHGNRWVTNSKLPSRYKHYDVYRTYKVVLNEPSPWRYHSRHRSSYGRYSHNHSQVILRDSHRDHYHNRYDGRDGRRDDKYNKKSHKKHDKDYRKHGRKHHDD
;
A
#
# COMPACT_ATOMS: atom_id res chain seq x y z
N MET A 1 -2.48 75.58 11.76
CA MET A 1 -1.67 74.47 12.32
C MET A 1 -2.49 73.18 12.46
N LYS A 2 -2.99 72.60 11.35
CA LYS A 2 -3.77 71.34 11.36
C LYS A 2 -3.42 70.38 10.21
N ARG A 3 -2.38 70.70 9.42
CA ARG A 3 -2.02 69.96 8.20
C ARG A 3 -0.91 68.92 8.40
N TYR A 4 -0.22 68.95 9.54
CA TYR A 4 0.87 68.01 9.86
C TYR A 4 0.41 66.82 10.72
N PHE A 5 -0.83 66.84 11.23
CA PHE A 5 -1.40 65.76 12.05
C PHE A 5 -1.65 64.46 11.27
N TYR A 6 -1.86 64.55 9.96
CA TYR A 6 -2.08 63.38 9.11
C TYR A 6 -0.78 62.71 8.66
N LEU A 7 0.33 63.45 8.65
CA LEU A 7 1.67 62.92 8.34
C LEU A 7 2.26 62.14 9.53
N SER A 8 1.94 62.53 10.77
CA SER A 8 2.36 61.78 11.96
C SER A 8 1.63 60.45 12.13
N LEU A 9 0.42 60.29 11.56
CA LEU A 9 -0.35 59.05 11.58
C LEU A 9 0.17 57.98 10.61
N LEU A 10 0.96 58.37 9.59
CA LEU A 10 1.49 57.47 8.57
C LEU A 10 2.83 56.83 8.97
N PHE A 11 3.51 57.36 9.99
CA PHE A 11 4.84 56.89 10.43
C PHE A 11 4.82 55.83 11.55
N VAL A 12 3.65 55.50 12.13
CA VAL A 12 3.54 54.54 13.24
C VAL A 12 3.39 53.08 12.77
N GLY A 13 3.19 52.84 11.47
CA GLY A 13 2.83 51.51 10.94
C GLY A 13 3.97 50.57 10.54
N LEU A 14 5.25 50.95 10.65
CA LEU A 14 6.36 50.23 9.98
C LEU A 14 7.17 49.26 10.88
N GLY A 15 6.67 48.90 12.05
CA GLY A 15 7.55 48.44 13.13
C GLY A 15 7.37 47.04 13.71
N PHE A 16 6.81 46.01 13.04
CA PHE A 16 6.82 44.64 13.62
C PHE A 16 6.92 43.53 12.58
N PHE A 17 8.07 43.38 11.92
CA PHE A 17 8.43 42.11 11.28
C PHE A 17 9.06 41.20 12.33
N GLN A 18 8.25 40.38 13.00
CA GLN A 18 8.77 39.28 13.81
C GLN A 18 9.24 38.17 12.86
N PRO A 19 10.51 37.76 12.89
CA PRO A 19 10.94 36.59 12.13
C PRO A 19 10.19 35.37 12.68
N SER A 20 9.43 34.70 11.81
CA SER A 20 8.79 33.43 12.16
C SER A 20 9.86 32.36 12.25
N SER A 21 10.25 32.00 13.47
CA SER A 21 11.08 30.82 13.71
C SER A 21 10.21 29.58 13.54
N ALA A 22 10.20 29.00 12.35
CA ALA A 22 9.59 27.70 12.13
C ALA A 22 10.42 26.63 12.87
N GLN A 23 9.90 26.12 13.98
CA GLN A 23 10.51 24.98 14.66
C GLN A 23 10.18 23.70 13.88
N VAL A 24 11.20 23.05 13.32
CA VAL A 24 11.06 21.72 12.71
C VAL A 24 11.07 20.70 13.83
N SER A 25 9.90 20.19 14.22
CA SER A 25 9.78 19.07 15.15
C SER A 25 9.74 17.76 14.38
N VAL A 26 10.74 16.90 14.59
CA VAL A 26 10.74 15.53 14.06
C VAL A 26 10.08 14.62 15.09
N SER A 27 8.91 14.08 14.76
CA SER A 27 8.18 13.12 15.61
C SER A 27 8.51 11.69 15.17
N ILE A 28 9.01 10.87 16.09
CA ILE A 28 9.33 9.45 15.88
C ILE A 28 8.45 8.61 16.81
N ASN A 29 7.82 7.55 16.30
CA ASN A 29 7.00 6.65 17.14
C ASN A 29 7.24 5.15 16.88
N ILE A 30 8.42 4.77 16.38
CA ILE A 30 8.83 3.39 16.08
C ILE A 30 8.42 2.39 17.17
N GLY A 31 8.74 2.68 18.44
CA GLY A 31 8.45 1.78 19.57
C GLY A 31 6.96 1.62 19.93
N SER A 32 6.09 2.47 19.39
CA SER A 32 4.63 2.39 19.61
C SER A 32 3.90 1.61 18.52
N GLN A 33 4.56 1.36 17.39
CA GLN A 33 3.98 0.62 16.28
C GLN A 33 3.81 -0.85 16.66
N PRO A 34 2.65 -1.47 16.37
CA PRO A 34 2.43 -2.87 16.63
C PRO A 34 3.36 -3.73 15.75
N LEU A 35 3.72 -4.92 16.22
CA LEU A 35 4.61 -5.83 15.48
C LEU A 35 4.05 -6.26 14.10
N TRP A 36 2.74 -6.19 13.91
CA TRP A 36 2.10 -6.44 12.62
C TRP A 36 2.15 -5.23 11.68
N GLY A 37 2.62 -4.05 12.12
CA GLY A 37 2.81 -2.87 11.30
C GLY A 37 3.88 -3.09 10.23
N PRO A 38 3.81 -2.39 9.08
CA PRO A 38 4.78 -2.49 8.01
C PRO A 38 6.14 -1.90 8.41
N VAL A 39 7.21 -2.44 7.83
CA VAL A 39 8.56 -1.88 7.96
C VAL A 39 8.72 -0.58 7.16
N GLY A 40 9.75 0.21 7.49
CA GLY A 40 10.16 1.37 6.68
C GLY A 40 9.50 2.69 7.05
N TYR A 41 8.91 2.81 8.24
CA TYR A 41 8.26 4.04 8.71
C TYR A 41 8.72 4.42 10.12
N ASP A 42 9.33 5.60 10.25
CA ASP A 42 9.76 6.15 11.54
C ASP A 42 8.58 6.75 12.33
N TYR A 43 7.54 7.17 11.59
CA TYR A 43 6.30 7.72 12.15
C TYR A 43 5.06 7.19 11.43
N VAL A 44 4.10 6.74 12.23
CA VAL A 44 2.77 6.35 11.76
C VAL A 44 1.71 6.91 12.70
N ARG A 45 0.77 7.67 12.16
CA ARG A 45 -0.45 8.05 12.88
C ARG A 45 -1.53 6.99 12.79
N TYR A 46 -1.89 6.58 11.57
CA TYR A 46 -2.90 5.56 11.33
C TYR A 46 -2.41 4.50 10.33
N TYR A 47 -2.89 3.27 10.49
CA TYR A 47 -2.93 2.30 9.41
C TYR A 47 -4.34 2.24 8.82
N TYR A 48 -4.48 2.37 7.51
CA TYR A 48 -5.68 1.93 6.80
C TYR A 48 -5.49 0.49 6.34
N LEU A 49 -6.47 -0.36 6.61
CA LEU A 49 -6.51 -1.78 6.27
C LEU A 49 -7.55 -1.97 5.15
N PRO A 50 -7.13 -1.98 3.87
CA PRO A 50 -8.06 -1.95 2.73
C PRO A 50 -8.93 -3.19 2.62
N GLU A 51 -8.46 -4.33 3.15
CA GLU A 51 -9.21 -5.59 3.13
C GLU A 51 -10.48 -5.54 3.99
N MET A 52 -10.47 -4.72 5.05
CA MET A 52 -11.58 -4.60 6.01
C MET A 52 -12.30 -3.24 5.96
N ASP A 53 -11.75 -2.27 5.22
CA ASP A 53 -12.14 -0.86 5.28
C ASP A 53 -12.06 -0.27 6.70
N VAL A 54 -10.96 -0.56 7.41
CA VAL A 54 -10.74 -0.17 8.81
C VAL A 54 -9.53 0.76 8.93
N TYR A 55 -9.60 1.68 9.90
CA TYR A 55 -8.47 2.50 10.32
C TYR A 55 -8.01 2.05 11.71
N TYR A 56 -6.72 1.92 11.94
CA TYR A 56 -6.14 1.67 13.25
C TYR A 56 -5.28 2.86 13.66
N ASP A 57 -5.57 3.47 14.80
CA ASP A 57 -4.77 4.51 15.42
C ASP A 57 -3.61 3.88 16.20
N VAL A 58 -2.38 4.19 15.80
CA VAL A 58 -1.17 3.65 16.44
C VAL A 58 -1.00 4.19 17.86
N SER A 59 -1.33 5.45 18.09
CA SER A 59 -1.15 6.11 19.38
C SER A 59 -2.18 5.61 20.40
N SER A 60 -3.46 5.58 20.02
CA SER A 60 -4.53 5.18 20.94
C SER A 60 -4.81 3.67 20.95
N ARG A 61 -4.24 2.90 20.01
CA ARG A 61 -4.46 1.46 19.82
C ARG A 61 -5.93 1.10 19.62
N ARG A 62 -6.64 1.91 18.83
CA ARG A 62 -8.07 1.77 18.56
C ARG A 62 -8.35 1.63 17.08
N TYR A 63 -9.40 0.89 16.77
CA TYR A 63 -9.93 0.70 15.42
C TYR A 63 -11.09 1.65 15.19
N THR A 64 -11.12 2.30 14.03
CA THR A 64 -12.26 3.06 13.51
C THR A 64 -12.80 2.36 12.27
N TYR A 65 -14.08 1.98 12.30
CA TYR A 65 -14.75 1.21 11.25
C TYR A 65 -16.19 1.69 11.05
N TYR A 66 -16.76 1.40 9.88
CA TYR A 66 -18.12 1.81 9.57
C TYR A 66 -19.15 0.82 10.14
N HIS A 67 -20.08 1.29 10.97
CA HIS A 67 -21.11 0.45 11.58
C HIS A 67 -22.39 1.26 11.83
N GLY A 68 -23.54 0.74 11.42
CA GLY A 68 -24.83 1.39 11.65
C GLY A 68 -24.87 2.81 11.08
N ASN A 69 -24.45 2.94 9.82
CA ASN A 69 -24.41 4.20 9.07
C ASN A 69 -23.48 5.30 9.61
N ARG A 70 -22.56 4.96 10.54
CA ARG A 70 -21.59 5.91 11.11
C ARG A 70 -20.22 5.27 11.32
N TRP A 71 -19.20 6.11 11.42
CA TRP A 71 -17.88 5.68 11.88
C TRP A 71 -17.90 5.53 13.40
N VAL A 72 -17.42 4.39 13.88
CA VAL A 72 -17.30 4.10 15.32
C VAL A 72 -15.86 3.72 15.64
N THR A 73 -15.38 4.13 16.81
CA THR A 73 -14.01 3.87 17.25
C THR A 73 -14.01 2.99 18.51
N ASN A 74 -13.37 1.83 18.45
CA ASN A 74 -13.34 0.86 19.54
C ASN A 74 -11.95 0.22 19.71
N SER A 75 -11.66 -0.35 20.89
CA SER A 75 -10.37 -1.03 21.15
C SER A 75 -10.26 -2.39 20.47
N LYS A 76 -11.38 -2.98 20.03
CA LYS A 76 -11.44 -4.28 19.36
C LYS A 76 -12.17 -4.18 18.03
N LEU A 77 -11.74 -5.01 17.09
CA LEU A 77 -12.48 -5.24 15.85
C LEU A 77 -13.78 -6.00 16.15
N PRO A 78 -14.89 -5.67 15.45
CA PRO A 78 -16.12 -6.45 15.47
C PRO A 78 -15.89 -7.90 15.06
N SER A 79 -16.74 -8.80 15.57
CA SER A 79 -16.70 -10.23 15.27
C SER A 79 -16.77 -10.57 13.77
N ARG A 80 -17.40 -9.70 12.96
CA ARG A 80 -17.46 -9.86 11.49
C ARG A 80 -16.10 -9.80 10.80
N TYR A 81 -15.07 -9.32 11.48
CA TYR A 81 -13.70 -9.25 10.96
C TYR A 81 -12.78 -10.33 11.55
N LYS A 82 -13.32 -11.29 12.33
CA LYS A 82 -12.51 -12.29 13.07
C LYS A 82 -11.65 -13.19 12.18
N HIS A 83 -12.02 -13.35 10.91
CA HIS A 83 -11.33 -14.21 9.95
C HIS A 83 -10.16 -13.51 9.26
N TYR A 84 -10.02 -12.20 9.42
CA TYR A 84 -8.88 -11.45 8.89
C TYR A 84 -7.70 -11.52 9.86
N ASP A 85 -6.53 -11.78 9.31
CA ASP A 85 -5.28 -11.77 10.05
C ASP A 85 -4.55 -10.43 9.84
N VAL A 86 -4.49 -9.61 10.91
CA VAL A 86 -3.80 -8.31 10.89
C VAL A 86 -2.29 -8.42 10.60
N TYR A 87 -1.69 -9.59 10.84
CA TYR A 87 -0.30 -9.85 10.48
C TYR A 87 -0.10 -10.05 8.98
N ARG A 88 -1.15 -10.43 8.24
CA ARG A 88 -1.08 -10.74 6.80
C ARG A 88 -1.67 -9.68 5.90
N THR A 89 -2.77 -9.03 6.30
CA THR A 89 -3.39 -7.95 5.50
C THR A 89 -2.38 -6.85 5.19
N TYR A 90 -2.55 -6.18 4.05
CA TYR A 90 -1.82 -4.98 3.72
C TYR A 90 -2.22 -3.80 4.63
N LYS A 91 -1.24 -2.99 5.04
CA LYS A 91 -1.40 -1.77 5.83
C LYS A 91 -0.90 -0.57 5.03
N VAL A 92 -1.73 0.45 4.89
CA VAL A 92 -1.35 1.75 4.33
C VAL A 92 -1.11 2.72 5.48
N VAL A 93 0.07 3.34 5.53
CA VAL A 93 0.39 4.40 6.50
C VAL A 93 -0.30 5.69 6.09
N LEU A 94 -1.10 6.26 7.00
CA LEU A 94 -1.78 7.54 6.83
C LEU A 94 -1.42 8.49 7.97
N ASN A 95 -0.92 9.68 7.63
CA ASN A 95 -0.49 10.72 8.55
C ASN A 95 -1.37 11.98 8.43
N GLU A 96 -2.69 11.78 8.41
CA GLU A 96 -3.68 12.85 8.34
C GLU A 96 -4.72 12.74 9.48
N PRO A 97 -5.36 13.86 9.89
CA PRO A 97 -6.36 13.83 10.94
C PRO A 97 -7.67 13.19 10.47
N SER A 98 -8.22 12.27 11.28
CA SER A 98 -9.53 11.64 11.04
C SER A 98 -9.69 11.05 9.62
N PRO A 99 -8.82 10.11 9.19
CA PRO A 99 -8.74 9.65 7.80
C PRO A 99 -10.03 9.00 7.28
N TRP A 100 -10.90 8.52 8.15
CA TRP A 100 -12.22 7.98 7.78
C TRP A 100 -13.14 9.03 7.13
N ARG A 101 -12.90 10.34 7.34
CA ARG A 101 -13.63 11.40 6.64
C ARG A 101 -13.36 11.42 5.14
N TYR A 102 -12.20 10.89 4.72
CA TYR A 102 -11.79 10.79 3.32
C TYR A 102 -11.83 9.34 2.82
N HIS A 103 -12.68 8.51 3.42
CA HIS A 103 -12.72 7.07 3.16
C HIS A 103 -12.89 6.73 1.67
N SER A 104 -13.76 7.45 0.94
CA SER A 104 -13.93 7.24 -0.50
C SER A 104 -12.62 7.38 -1.28
N ARG A 105 -11.78 8.36 -0.91
CA ARG A 105 -10.46 8.56 -1.52
C ARG A 105 -9.54 7.39 -1.18
N HIS A 106 -9.48 6.98 0.08
CA HIS A 106 -8.64 5.86 0.50
C HIS A 106 -9.01 4.55 -0.17
N ARG A 107 -10.31 4.24 -0.25
CA ARG A 107 -10.80 3.04 -0.89
C ARG A 107 -10.47 3.02 -2.39
N SER A 108 -10.63 4.16 -3.07
CA SER A 108 -10.24 4.30 -4.48
C SER A 108 -8.73 4.14 -4.68
N SER A 109 -7.91 4.82 -3.89
CA SER A 109 -6.45 4.83 -4.04
C SER A 109 -5.79 3.50 -3.64
N TYR A 110 -6.33 2.81 -2.63
CA TYR A 110 -5.65 1.68 -1.97
C TYR A 110 -6.44 0.38 -1.99
N GLY A 111 -7.68 0.36 -2.50
CA GLY A 111 -8.50 -0.85 -2.57
C GLY A 111 -7.84 -2.00 -3.34
N ARG A 112 -6.97 -1.70 -4.30
CA ARG A 112 -6.17 -2.71 -5.03
C ARG A 112 -5.25 -3.56 -4.14
N TYR A 113 -4.91 -3.07 -2.94
CA TYR A 113 -4.04 -3.77 -2.00
C TYR A 113 -4.81 -4.69 -1.03
N SER A 114 -6.14 -4.74 -1.12
CA SER A 114 -6.99 -5.57 -0.25
C SER A 114 -6.64 -7.06 -0.25
N HIS A 115 -6.04 -7.57 -1.32
CA HIS A 115 -5.65 -8.99 -1.43
C HIS A 115 -4.13 -9.17 -1.43
N ASN A 116 -3.37 -8.11 -1.11
CA ASN A 116 -1.92 -8.18 -1.01
C ASN A 116 -1.52 -8.64 0.40
N HIS A 117 -0.79 -9.75 0.45
CA HIS A 117 -0.29 -10.35 1.69
C HIS A 117 1.24 -10.48 1.73
N SER A 118 1.95 -9.81 0.81
CA SER A 118 3.41 -9.87 0.69
C SER A 118 4.12 -8.74 1.45
N GLN A 119 3.37 -7.90 2.17
CA GLN A 119 3.95 -6.76 2.89
C GLN A 119 4.74 -7.25 4.10
N VAL A 120 6.03 -6.90 4.13
CA VAL A 120 6.91 -7.18 5.27
C VAL A 120 6.50 -6.36 6.49
N ILE A 121 6.43 -7.02 7.64
CA ILE A 121 6.04 -6.42 8.91
C ILE A 121 7.21 -6.35 9.90
N LEU A 122 7.10 -5.47 10.90
CA LEU A 122 8.12 -5.25 11.93
C LEU A 122 8.55 -6.55 12.63
N ARG A 123 7.60 -7.46 12.94
CA ARG A 123 7.88 -8.78 13.53
C ARG A 123 8.90 -9.59 12.73
N ASP A 124 8.76 -9.58 11.41
CA ASP A 124 9.47 -10.50 10.51
C ASP A 124 10.70 -9.84 9.87
N SER A 125 10.84 -8.51 10.02
CA SER A 125 11.96 -7.71 9.51
C SER A 125 13.35 -8.25 9.80
N HIS A 126 13.55 -8.92 10.94
CA HIS A 126 14.84 -9.47 11.34
C HIS A 126 15.16 -10.79 10.61
N ARG A 127 14.16 -11.47 10.05
CA ARG A 127 14.31 -12.72 9.28
C ARG A 127 14.61 -12.45 7.81
N ASP A 128 14.11 -11.35 7.27
CA ASP A 128 14.33 -11.00 5.85
C ASP A 128 15.77 -10.62 5.52
N HIS A 129 16.57 -10.23 6.52
CA HIS A 129 18.02 -10.05 6.34
C HIS A 129 18.75 -11.35 5.98
N TYR A 130 18.17 -12.53 6.25
CA TYR A 130 18.77 -13.81 5.84
C TYR A 130 18.38 -14.23 4.42
N HIS A 131 17.19 -13.86 3.93
CA HIS A 131 16.70 -14.30 2.62
C HIS A 131 17.21 -13.43 1.46
N ASN A 132 17.44 -12.13 1.68
CA ASN A 132 17.97 -11.21 0.65
C ASN A 132 19.43 -11.50 0.22
N ARG A 133 20.09 -12.52 0.78
CA ARG A 133 21.42 -12.97 0.33
C ARG A 133 21.37 -14.07 -0.74
N TYR A 134 20.19 -14.61 -1.02
CA TYR A 134 20.00 -15.68 -2.02
C TYR A 134 19.21 -15.26 -3.27
N ASP A 135 18.79 -13.99 -3.39
CA ASP A 135 18.13 -13.48 -4.60
C ASP A 135 19.16 -13.01 -5.66
N GLY A 136 20.16 -13.86 -5.88
CA GLY A 136 21.23 -13.69 -6.85
C GLY A 136 21.21 -14.76 -7.92
N ARG A 137 20.03 -15.10 -8.47
CA ARG A 137 19.80 -15.82 -9.74
C ARG A 137 18.35 -16.29 -9.78
N ASP A 138 17.47 -15.53 -10.42
CA ASP A 138 16.43 -16.15 -11.26
C ASP A 138 15.83 -15.11 -12.19
N GLY A 139 16.25 -15.22 -13.45
CA GLY A 139 15.89 -14.28 -14.51
C GLY A 139 16.51 -14.65 -15.84
N ARG A 140 16.65 -15.96 -16.12
CA ARG A 140 17.01 -16.46 -17.46
C ARG A 140 16.20 -17.71 -17.80
N ARG A 141 15.00 -17.44 -18.31
CA ARG A 141 14.33 -18.14 -19.43
C ARG A 141 14.33 -19.67 -19.35
N ASP A 142 13.24 -20.18 -18.80
CA ASP A 142 12.68 -21.48 -19.18
C ASP A 142 12.24 -21.46 -20.66
N ASP A 143 13.19 -21.67 -21.57
CA ASP A 143 12.93 -21.96 -22.98
C ASP A 143 13.50 -23.34 -23.31
N LYS A 144 12.96 -24.42 -22.71
CA LYS A 144 13.40 -25.77 -23.10
C LYS A 144 12.42 -26.92 -22.89
N TYR A 145 11.13 -26.76 -23.19
CA TYR A 145 10.25 -27.92 -23.40
C TYR A 145 9.12 -27.63 -24.41
N ASN A 146 9.45 -27.36 -25.67
CA ASN A 146 8.50 -27.64 -26.77
C ASN A 146 9.17 -27.73 -28.14
N LYS A 147 9.70 -28.91 -28.51
CA LYS A 147 10.08 -29.22 -29.90
C LYS A 147 10.16 -30.73 -30.14
N LYS A 148 9.09 -31.46 -29.83
CA LYS A 148 8.86 -32.84 -30.30
C LYS A 148 7.37 -33.07 -30.59
N SER A 149 6.86 -32.32 -31.55
CA SER A 149 5.67 -32.73 -32.31
C SER A 149 5.70 -31.96 -33.63
N HIS A 150 5.10 -32.49 -34.68
CA HIS A 150 5.20 -32.07 -36.09
C HIS A 150 6.41 -32.61 -36.87
N LYS A 151 6.34 -33.89 -37.25
CA LYS A 151 6.60 -34.36 -38.63
C LYS A 151 6.36 -35.87 -38.75
N LYS A 152 5.11 -36.30 -38.56
CA LYS A 152 4.59 -37.56 -39.10
C LYS A 152 3.11 -37.38 -39.37
N HIS A 153 2.79 -36.86 -40.55
CA HIS A 153 1.53 -37.05 -41.23
C HIS A 153 1.66 -36.44 -42.62
N ASP A 154 2.17 -37.23 -43.56
CA ASP A 154 1.87 -37.01 -44.96
C ASP A 154 1.69 -38.38 -45.65
N LYS A 155 0.41 -38.75 -45.69
CA LYS A 155 -0.29 -39.28 -46.87
C LYS A 155 0.08 -40.70 -47.35
N ASP A 156 -0.44 -41.68 -46.60
CA ASP A 156 -0.99 -42.90 -47.18
C ASP A 156 -2.34 -42.60 -47.87
N TYR A 157 -2.33 -42.18 -49.14
CA TYR A 157 -3.47 -42.32 -50.05
C TYR A 157 -3.00 -42.22 -51.50
N ARG A 158 -2.73 -43.36 -52.14
CA ARG A 158 -2.94 -43.60 -53.59
C ARG A 158 -2.66 -45.06 -53.93
N LYS A 159 -3.55 -45.94 -53.47
CA LYS A 159 -3.71 -47.29 -54.03
C LYS A 159 -5.08 -47.31 -54.71
N HIS A 160 -5.09 -47.11 -56.03
CA HIS A 160 -6.00 -47.74 -57.00
C HIS A 160 -5.90 -47.04 -58.36
N GLY A 161 -5.50 -47.79 -59.40
CA GLY A 161 -5.64 -47.35 -60.78
C GLY A 161 -4.89 -48.19 -61.81
N ARG A 162 -5.55 -49.30 -62.26
CA ARG A 162 -5.43 -49.97 -63.58
C ARG A 162 -4.13 -50.79 -63.81
N LYS A 163 -4.17 -52.14 -63.90
CA LYS A 163 -4.70 -53.05 -64.95
C LYS A 163 -4.08 -52.86 -66.35
N HIS A 164 -3.61 -53.99 -66.89
CA HIS A 164 -3.31 -54.42 -68.28
C HIS A 164 -1.86 -54.33 -68.83
N HIS A 165 -1.38 -55.52 -69.26
CA HIS A 165 -0.60 -55.84 -70.49
C HIS A 165 0.88 -55.38 -70.53
N ASP A 166 1.88 -56.09 -71.07
CA ASP A 166 1.99 -57.20 -72.03
C ASP A 166 3.34 -57.95 -71.82
N ASP A 167 3.41 -59.15 -72.40
CA ASP A 167 4.56 -60.03 -72.76
C ASP A 167 5.42 -60.72 -71.69
#